data_AF-A0A9D8BSK2-F1
#
_entry.id   AF-A0A9D8BSK2-F1
#
_cell.length_a   1.000
_cell.length_b   1.000
_cell.length_c   1.000
_cell.angle_alpha   90.00
_cell.angle_beta   90.00
_cell.angle_gamma   90.00
#
_symmetry.space_group_name_H-M   'P 1'
#
loop_
_entity.id
_entity.type
_entity.pdbx_description
1 polymer ?
#
loop_
_entity_poly.entity_id
_entity_poly.type
_entity_poly.pdbx_seq_one_letter_code
_entity_poly.pdbx_strand_id
1 'polypeptide(L)'
;MALRRTSIEKLIKKHRVRHGKARLPERVGRFFLRVIKLCCIVVLVALLFGTGYVARRFFIPRYFELKEIVIRNVSPSLHAEICELARLKPNAGINLLFLRASSVRQAVLKHPRIASATVAKCYPN
;
A
#
# COMPACT_ATOMS: atom_id res chain seq x y z
N MET A 1 -18.25 -43.78 64.18
CA MET A 1 -17.15 -42.84 63.86
C MET A 1 -17.06 -42.43 62.37
N ALA A 2 -18.14 -42.48 61.58
CA ALA A 2 -18.09 -42.16 60.14
C ALA A 2 -18.49 -40.70 59.78
N LEU A 3 -19.25 -40.02 60.64
CA LEU A 3 -19.84 -38.70 60.36
C LEU A 3 -18.85 -37.51 60.43
N ARG A 4 -17.69 -37.65 61.10
CA ARG A 4 -16.69 -36.57 61.21
C ARG A 4 -15.77 -36.45 60.00
N ARG A 5 -15.56 -37.51 59.22
CA ARG A 5 -14.64 -37.49 58.06
C ARG A 5 -15.22 -36.72 56.87
N THR A 6 -16.54 -36.78 56.66
CA THR A 6 -17.21 -36.12 55.53
C THR A 6 -17.26 -34.59 55.65
N SER A 7 -17.24 -34.03 56.88
CA SER A 7 -17.22 -32.58 57.07
C SER A 7 -15.84 -31.98 56.76
N ILE A 8 -14.77 -32.70 57.12
CA ILE A 8 -13.38 -32.27 56.86
C ILE A 8 -13.09 -32.30 55.36
N GLU A 9 -13.50 -33.35 54.64
CA GLU A 9 -13.34 -33.40 53.18
C GLU A 9 -14.12 -32.28 52.48
N LYS A 10 -15.35 -31.99 52.93
CA LYS A 10 -16.13 -30.86 52.41
C LYS A 10 -15.46 -29.51 52.70
N LEU A 11 -14.85 -29.34 53.88
CA LEU A 11 -14.08 -28.15 54.24
C LEU A 11 -12.82 -28.00 53.38
N ILE A 12 -12.04 -29.07 53.19
CA ILE A 12 -10.85 -29.07 52.33
C ILE A 12 -11.22 -28.78 50.88
N LYS A 13 -12.29 -29.40 50.36
CA LYS A 13 -12.78 -29.17 48.99
C LYS A 13 -13.26 -27.73 48.81
N LYS A 14 -13.96 -27.16 49.80
CA LYS A 14 -14.41 -25.76 49.80
C LYS A 14 -13.24 -24.76 49.91
N HIS A 15 -12.21 -25.09 50.69
CA HIS A 15 -11.00 -24.26 50.82
C HIS A 15 -10.14 -24.29 49.54
N ARG A 16 -10.02 -25.45 48.90
CA ARG A 16 -9.27 -25.63 47.65
C ARG A 16 -9.91 -24.89 46.47
N VAL A 17 -11.24 -24.85 46.42
CA VAL A 17 -11.98 -24.09 45.38
C VAL A 17 -11.85 -22.57 45.57
N ARG A 18 -11.73 -22.07 46.81
CA ARG A 18 -11.53 -20.64 47.08
C ARG A 18 -10.13 -20.13 46.68
N HIS A 19 -9.09 -20.96 46.79
CA HIS A 19 -7.72 -20.56 46.47
C HIS A 19 -7.26 -20.94 45.04
N GLY A 20 -8.04 -21.72 44.28
CA GLY A 20 -7.66 -22.21 42.95
C GLY A 20 -7.86 -21.23 41.78
N LYS A 21 -8.48 -20.06 42.01
CA LYS A 21 -8.54 -18.97 41.01
C LYS A 21 -7.79 -17.79 41.58
N ALA A 22 -6.47 -17.79 41.43
CA ALA A 22 -5.66 -16.59 41.59
C ALA A 22 -6.20 -15.54 40.60
N ARG A 23 -7.07 -14.65 41.08
CA ARG A 23 -7.48 -13.47 40.34
C ARG A 23 -6.22 -12.65 40.17
N LEU A 24 -5.64 -12.68 38.97
CA LEU A 24 -4.62 -11.71 38.56
C LEU A 24 -5.17 -10.33 38.95
N PRO A 25 -4.46 -9.57 39.80
CA PRO A 25 -4.95 -8.28 40.24
C PRO A 25 -5.27 -7.45 39.00
N GLU A 26 -6.48 -6.90 38.90
CA GLU A 26 -6.98 -6.22 37.70
C GLU A 26 -6.04 -5.13 37.15
N ARG A 27 -5.16 -4.61 38.00
CA ARG A 27 -4.08 -3.67 37.64
C ARG A 27 -3.05 -4.29 36.69
N VAL A 28 -2.67 -5.55 36.88
CA VAL A 28 -1.71 -6.27 36.03
C VAL A 28 -2.34 -6.57 34.68
N GLY A 29 -3.60 -7.03 34.64
CA GLY A 29 -4.32 -7.22 33.37
C GLY A 29 -4.48 -5.93 32.56
N ARG A 30 -4.79 -4.81 33.22
CA ARG A 30 -4.85 -3.48 32.59
C ARG A 30 -3.49 -3.00 32.07
N PHE A 31 -2.39 -3.32 32.78
CA PHE A 31 -1.04 -2.99 32.33
C PHE A 31 -0.67 -3.78 31.07
N PHE A 32 -0.89 -5.09 31.05
CA PHE A 32 -0.63 -5.92 29.86
C PHE A 32 -1.47 -5.48 28.65
N LEU A 33 -2.75 -5.16 28.85
CA LEU A 33 -3.60 -4.62 27.78
C LEU A 33 -3.07 -3.28 27.21
N ARG A 34 -2.56 -2.40 28.07
CA ARG A 34 -1.95 -1.13 27.63
C ARG A 34 -0.66 -1.36 26.85
N VAL A 35 0.20 -2.28 27.30
CA VAL A 35 1.45 -2.63 26.61
C VAL A 35 1.17 -3.26 25.25
N ILE A 36 0.21 -4.20 25.17
CA ILE A 36 -0.20 -4.82 23.90
C ILE A 36 -0.73 -3.75 22.95
N LYS A 37 -1.60 -2.85 23.44
CA LYS A 37 -2.13 -1.75 22.63
C LYS A 37 -1.02 -0.84 22.10
N LEU A 38 -0.04 -0.51 22.93
CA LEU A 38 1.12 0.30 22.53
C LEU A 38 1.95 -0.41 21.46
N CYS A 39 2.23 -1.70 21.65
CA CYS A 39 2.92 -2.53 20.66
C CYS A 39 2.16 -2.58 19.32
N CYS A 40 0.84 -2.78 19.35
CA CYS A 40 0.03 -2.78 18.13
C CYS A 40 0.09 -1.44 17.40
N ILE A 41 0.06 -0.32 18.13
CA ILE A 41 0.20 1.02 17.53
C ILE A 41 1.59 1.18 16.89
N VAL A 42 2.66 0.78 17.59
CA VAL A 42 4.03 0.86 17.05
C VAL A 42 4.18 0.01 15.80
N VAL A 43 3.65 -1.21 15.79
CA VAL A 43 3.66 -2.10 14.61
C VAL A 43 2.85 -1.50 13.47
N LEU A 44 1.67 -0.93 13.73
CA LEU A 44 0.85 -0.28 12.71
C LEU A 44 1.58 0.93 12.09
N VAL A 45 2.21 1.76 12.91
CA VAL A 45 3.01 2.90 12.44
C VAL A 45 4.20 2.42 11.62
N ALA A 46 4.92 1.39 12.09
CA ALA A 46 6.05 0.81 11.36
C ALA A 46 5.62 0.23 10.00
N LEU A 47 4.46 -0.45 9.95
CA LEU A 47 3.87 -0.94 8.71
C LEU A 47 3.53 0.21 7.76
N LEU A 48 2.85 1.26 8.25
CA LEU A 48 2.51 2.44 7.45
C LEU A 48 3.74 3.13 6.88
N PHE A 49 4.80 3.30 7.69
CA PHE A 49 6.08 3.85 7.23
C PHE A 49 6.78 2.95 6.22
N GLY A 50 6.79 1.62 6.45
CA GLY A 50 7.38 0.65 5.53
C GLY A 50 6.67 0.63 4.18
N THR A 51 5.34 0.51 4.17
CA THR A 51 4.54 0.57 2.94
C THR A 51 4.63 1.93 2.27
N GLY A 52 4.67 3.02 3.05
CA GLY A 52 4.85 4.36 2.54
C GLY A 52 6.21 4.55 1.86
N TYR A 53 7.30 4.04 2.46
CA TYR A 53 8.65 4.11 1.89
C TYR A 53 8.78 3.25 0.62
N VAL A 54 8.24 2.03 0.61
CA VAL A 54 8.24 1.15 -0.56
C VAL A 54 7.41 1.77 -1.68
N ALA A 55 6.20 2.26 -1.37
CA ALA A 55 5.39 3.00 -2.32
C ALA A 55 6.15 4.22 -2.84
N ARG A 56 6.80 5.01 -1.99
CA ARG A 56 7.63 6.14 -2.41
C ARG A 56 8.75 5.66 -3.35
N ARG A 57 9.51 4.62 -3.01
CA ARG A 57 10.68 4.18 -3.79
C ARG A 57 10.33 3.58 -5.14
N PHE A 58 9.21 2.85 -5.24
CA PHE A 58 8.77 2.22 -6.49
C PHE A 58 7.81 3.09 -7.31
N PHE A 59 7.06 4.01 -6.69
CA PHE A 59 6.19 4.97 -7.39
C PHE A 59 6.84 6.34 -7.64
N ILE A 60 8.02 6.65 -7.07
CA ILE A 60 8.75 7.88 -7.43
C ILE A 60 9.26 7.74 -8.88
N PRO A 61 9.05 8.76 -9.74
CA PRO A 61 8.75 8.56 -11.16
C PRO A 61 9.99 8.43 -12.05
N ARG A 62 11.20 8.63 -11.52
CA ARG A 62 12.37 9.01 -12.34
C ARG A 62 12.92 7.92 -13.26
N TYR A 63 12.71 6.65 -12.92
CA TYR A 63 13.30 5.54 -13.69
C TYR A 63 12.49 5.19 -14.95
N PHE A 64 11.18 5.43 -14.91
CA PHE A 64 10.25 5.18 -16.02
C PHE A 64 9.62 6.46 -16.54
N GLU A 65 10.24 7.60 -16.23
CA GLU A 65 9.76 8.89 -16.71
C GLU A 65 9.95 8.97 -18.23
N LEU A 66 8.95 9.50 -18.93
CA LEU A 66 9.05 9.83 -20.34
C LEU A 66 10.10 10.93 -20.52
N LYS A 67 11.27 10.57 -21.06
CA LYS A 67 12.35 11.55 -21.30
C LYS A 67 12.41 12.02 -22.74
N GLU A 68 12.05 11.15 -23.68
CA GLU A 68 12.14 11.44 -25.10
C GLU A 68 10.83 11.10 -25.80
N ILE A 69 10.48 11.90 -26.80
CA ILE A 69 9.35 11.66 -27.69
C ILE A 69 9.88 11.71 -29.11
N VAL A 70 9.82 10.58 -29.80
CA VAL A 70 10.25 10.46 -31.19
C VAL A 70 9.02 10.31 -32.07
N ILE A 71 8.71 11.34 -32.86
CA ILE A 71 7.64 11.29 -33.86
C ILE A 71 8.26 11.24 -35.25
N ARG A 72 7.94 10.20 -36.01
CA ARG A 72 8.48 9.95 -37.36
C ARG A 72 7.44 10.28 -38.42
N ASN A 73 7.90 10.60 -39.63
CA ASN A 73 7.06 10.79 -40.83
C ASN A 73 6.03 11.94 -40.72
N VAL A 74 6.37 13.02 -40.00
CA VAL A 74 5.55 14.24 -39.93
C VAL A 74 6.42 15.49 -40.03
N SER A 75 5.80 16.58 -40.50
CA SER A 75 6.46 17.89 -40.54
C SER A 75 6.71 18.41 -39.10
N PRO A 76 7.71 19.30 -38.92
CA PRO A 76 7.98 19.91 -37.62
C PRO A 76 6.78 20.64 -37.00
N SER A 77 5.92 21.25 -37.83
CA SER A 77 4.69 21.91 -37.38
C SER A 77 3.68 20.93 -36.76
N LEU A 78 3.46 19.79 -37.41
CA LEU A 78 2.58 18.73 -36.91
C LEU A 78 3.13 18.09 -35.64
N HIS A 79 4.45 18.06 -35.47
CA HIS A 79 5.08 17.52 -34.27
C HIS A 79 4.60 18.23 -32.99
N ALA A 80 4.57 19.57 -33.00
CA ALA A 80 4.11 20.36 -31.86
C ALA A 80 2.62 20.14 -31.57
N GLU A 81 1.79 20.15 -32.61
CA GLU A 81 0.33 19.92 -32.53
C GLU A 81 0.01 18.54 -31.92
N ILE A 82 0.74 17.50 -32.34
CA ILE A 82 0.58 16.13 -31.84
C ILE A 82 0.97 16.02 -30.36
N CYS A 83 2.12 16.61 -29.97
CA CYS A 83 2.56 16.61 -28.57
C CYS A 83 1.55 17.32 -27.67
N GLU A 84 0.98 18.44 -28.12
CA GLU A 84 -0.05 19.18 -27.39
C GLU A 84 -1.34 18.37 -27.24
N LEU A 85 -1.83 17.77 -28.33
CA LEU A 85 -3.03 16.93 -28.34
C LEU A 85 -2.90 15.70 -27.43
N ALA A 86 -1.76 15.03 -27.48
CA ALA A 86 -1.49 13.86 -26.66
C ALA A 86 -1.10 14.24 -25.21
N ARG A 87 -0.95 15.53 -24.91
CA ARG A 87 -0.44 16.07 -23.62
C ARG A 87 0.87 15.41 -23.19
N LEU A 88 1.72 15.10 -24.17
CA LEU A 88 3.01 14.46 -23.93
C LEU A 88 4.07 15.55 -23.86
N LYS A 89 4.69 15.70 -22.68
CA LYS A 89 5.85 16.55 -22.46
C LYS A 89 6.97 15.72 -21.84
N PRO A 90 8.20 15.78 -22.38
CA PRO A 90 9.34 15.11 -21.77
C PRO A 90 9.60 15.71 -20.37
N ASN A 91 10.02 14.87 -19.43
CA ASN A 91 10.33 15.25 -18.03
C ASN A 91 9.16 15.90 -17.27
N ALA A 92 7.92 15.64 -17.69
CA ALA A 92 6.71 16.14 -17.01
C ALA A 92 6.23 15.23 -15.87
N GLY A 93 7.06 14.28 -15.39
CA GLY A 93 6.68 13.28 -14.42
C GLY A 93 5.74 12.20 -14.96
N ILE A 94 5.56 12.11 -16.29
CA ILE A 94 4.72 11.11 -16.94
C ILE A 94 5.44 9.76 -16.88
N ASN A 95 4.84 8.78 -16.21
CA ASN A 95 5.41 7.46 -16.08
C ASN A 95 4.97 6.55 -17.25
N LEU A 96 5.94 6.06 -18.02
CA LEU A 96 5.79 5.16 -19.16
C LEU A 96 5.06 3.85 -18.82
N LEU A 97 5.16 3.34 -17.58
CA LEU A 97 4.43 2.14 -17.14
C LEU A 97 2.92 2.37 -17.17
N PHE A 98 2.47 3.52 -16.65
CA PHE A 98 1.05 3.86 -16.57
C PHE A 98 0.52 4.51 -17.85
N LEU A 99 1.40 5.04 -18.70
CA LEU A 99 1.01 5.57 -20.00
C LEU A 99 0.50 4.44 -20.90
N ARG A 100 -0.77 4.53 -21.32
CA ARG A 100 -1.37 3.59 -22.27
C ARG A 100 -1.17 4.06 -23.70
N ALA A 101 -0.42 3.29 -24.48
CA ALA A 101 -0.16 3.58 -25.89
C ALA A 101 -1.45 3.69 -26.71
N SER A 102 -2.48 2.90 -26.39
CA SER A 102 -3.80 2.97 -27.04
C SER A 102 -4.50 4.31 -26.84
N SER A 103 -4.44 4.88 -25.64
CA SER A 103 -5.04 6.17 -25.30
C SER A 103 -4.33 7.31 -26.01
N VAL A 104 -2.99 7.26 -26.06
CA VAL A 104 -2.19 8.21 -26.86
C VAL A 104 -2.57 8.10 -28.33
N ARG A 105 -2.61 6.89 -28.89
CA ARG A 105 -3.00 6.67 -30.30
C ARG A 105 -4.38 7.26 -30.61
N GLN A 106 -5.36 7.04 -29.73
CA GLN A 106 -6.70 7.61 -29.88
C GLN A 106 -6.69 9.15 -29.84
N ALA A 107 -5.87 9.77 -28.99
CA ALA A 107 -5.74 11.22 -28.96
C ALA A 107 -5.12 11.76 -30.26
N VAL A 108 -4.08 11.11 -30.77
CA VAL A 108 -3.40 11.49 -32.02
C VAL A 108 -4.33 11.35 -33.23
N LEU A 109 -5.11 10.27 -33.32
CA LEU A 109 -6.05 10.04 -34.42
C LEU A 109 -7.24 11.03 -34.46
N LYS A 110 -7.46 11.84 -33.42
CA LYS A 110 -8.43 12.95 -33.48
C LYS A 110 -7.95 14.10 -34.35
N HIS A 111 -6.65 14.15 -34.67
CA HIS A 111 -6.10 15.20 -35.51
C HIS A 111 -6.53 15.00 -36.98
N PRO A 112 -7.13 16.01 -37.64
CA PRO A 112 -7.73 15.84 -38.97
C PRO A 112 -6.72 15.50 -40.08
N ARG A 113 -5.43 15.81 -39.87
CA ARG A 113 -4.35 15.52 -40.82
C ARG A 113 -3.70 14.15 -40.65
N ILE A 114 -4.15 13.34 -39.68
CA ILE A 114 -3.54 12.06 -39.35
C ILE A 114 -4.47 10.92 -39.75
N ALA A 115 -4.11 10.18 -40.80
CA ALA A 115 -4.87 9.02 -41.25
C ALA A 115 -4.61 7.77 -40.40
N SER A 116 -3.37 7.58 -39.94
CA SER A 116 -2.98 6.44 -39.11
C SER A 116 -1.88 6.82 -38.13
N ALA A 117 -1.82 6.13 -37.00
CA ALA A 117 -0.81 6.35 -35.97
C ALA A 117 -0.45 5.03 -35.28
N THR A 118 0.85 4.81 -35.10
CA THR A 118 1.40 3.71 -34.31
C THR A 118 2.13 4.29 -33.12
N VAL A 119 1.81 3.81 -31.92
CA VAL A 119 2.43 4.27 -30.67
C VAL A 119 3.07 3.07 -30.00
N ALA A 120 4.37 3.15 -29.80
CA ALA A 120 5.15 2.14 -29.08
C ALA A 120 5.79 2.79 -27.85
N LYS A 121 5.99 1.99 -26.80
CA LYS A 121 6.76 2.38 -25.61
C LYS A 121 8.10 1.68 -25.68
N CYS A 122 9.17 2.46 -25.71
CA CYS A 122 10.52 1.95 -25.67
C CYS A 122 11.10 2.21 -24.28
N TYR A 123 11.87 1.25 -23.77
CA TYR A 123 12.66 1.40 -22.55
C TYR A 123 14.13 1.43 -22.96
N PRO A 124 14.99 2.24 -22.32
CA PRO A 124 14.78 2.89 -21.03
C PRO A 124 14.07 4.25 -21.05
N ASN A 125 13.97 4.95 -22.19
CA ASN A 125 13.48 6.34 -22.26
C ASN A 125 12.51 6.57 -23.42
#